data_AF-A0A924AF68-F1
#
_entry.id   AF-A0A924AF68-F1
#
_cell.length_a   1.000
_cell.length_b   1.000
_cell.length_c   1.000
_cell.angle_alpha   90.00
_cell.angle_beta   90.00
_cell.angle_gamma   90.00
#
_symmetry.space_group_name_H-M   'P 1'
#
loop_
_entity.id
_entity.type
_entity.pdbx_description
1 polymer ?
#
loop_
_entity_poly.entity_id
_entity_poly.type
_entity_poly.pdbx_seq_one_letter_code
_entity_poly.pdbx_strand_id
1 'polypeptide(L)'
;MDEARIPLAAIKGRGAATYLPHRFEKDARAVFDDGWGSLDEAALAKGAPLQTHVTLEDAKSAISANDSPDIYFDYSVNPYRGCEHGCIYCYARPTHSYLNMSPGLDFETRLIAKRNIAEVLRAELARKSYVPQMINIGSATDCYQPVEREYQLTRQLIEVMKEARHPFALVTKSSGVERDLDLIAPMAASNLAAVYITLTTLDGDVARKLEPRAAAPHRRLRTIRTLAEQGVPVGVSLAPHIPFVTEDMEQVLEAAWEAGARSAFYHVVRLPWEVAPLFKEWLEVHYPQRAARIMARIQDMRGGKDYDASFSTRMKGSGLWAELIRQRFEKASRRIGFNRVRVELDLSQFRPPGVNGQSSLF
;
A
#
# COMPACT_ATOMS: atom_id res chain seq x y z
N MET A 1 0.85 -43.48 -0.23
CA MET A 1 0.59 -42.72 1.01
C MET A 1 0.27 -41.31 0.54
N ASP A 2 -1.02 -40.97 0.53
CA ASP A 2 -1.42 -39.57 0.33
C ASP A 2 -0.80 -38.79 1.49
N GLU A 3 0.14 -37.88 1.18
CA GLU A 3 0.58 -36.87 2.15
C GLU A 3 -0.67 -36.13 2.62
N ALA A 4 -1.06 -36.35 3.88
CA ALA A 4 -2.15 -35.62 4.49
C ALA A 4 -1.75 -34.13 4.59
N ARG A 5 -2.09 -33.35 3.56
CA ARG A 5 -1.84 -31.91 3.52
C ARG A 5 -2.90 -31.20 4.35
N ILE A 6 -2.46 -30.29 5.21
CA ILE A 6 -3.34 -29.45 6.02
C ILE A 6 -4.21 -28.60 5.08
N PRO A 7 -5.55 -28.62 5.23
CA PRO A 7 -6.44 -27.81 4.39
C PRO A 7 -6.12 -26.32 4.52
N LEU A 8 -6.07 -25.61 3.39
CA LEU A 8 -5.92 -24.15 3.37
C LEU A 8 -7.10 -23.49 4.09
N ALA A 9 -6.81 -22.67 5.10
CA ALA A 9 -7.81 -21.96 5.88
C ALA A 9 -7.40 -20.50 6.10
N ALA A 10 -8.36 -19.59 6.03
CA ALA A 10 -8.12 -18.17 6.29
C ALA A 10 -7.72 -17.94 7.75
N ILE A 11 -6.67 -17.14 7.97
CA ILE A 11 -6.26 -16.71 9.30
C ILE A 11 -6.90 -15.35 9.59
N LYS A 12 -7.61 -15.24 10.71
CA LYS A 12 -8.33 -14.00 11.07
C LYS A 12 -7.36 -12.81 11.15
N GLY A 13 -7.66 -11.75 10.40
CA GLY A 13 -6.85 -10.52 10.38
C GLY A 13 -5.60 -10.61 9.52
N ARG A 14 -5.46 -11.65 8.70
CA ARG A 14 -4.28 -11.94 7.87
C ARG A 14 -4.68 -12.17 6.43
N GLY A 15 -3.85 -11.69 5.51
CA GLY A 15 -4.08 -11.83 4.07
C GLY A 15 -3.56 -13.15 3.54
N ALA A 16 -2.38 -13.56 4.02
CA ALA A 16 -1.80 -14.85 3.69
C ALA A 16 -2.38 -15.94 4.62
N ALA A 17 -2.71 -17.10 4.05
CA ALA A 17 -3.16 -18.26 4.80
C ALA A 17 -1.99 -19.14 5.29
N THR A 18 -0.82 -19.01 4.66
CA THR A 18 0.31 -19.93 4.81
C THR A 18 1.63 -19.17 4.95
N TYR A 19 2.63 -19.87 5.52
CA TYR A 19 4.02 -19.47 5.37
C TYR A 19 4.49 -19.87 3.98
N LEU A 20 4.89 -18.88 3.18
CA LEU A 20 5.49 -19.11 1.87
C LEU A 20 7.00 -18.91 1.97
N PRO A 21 7.83 -19.93 1.65
CA PRO A 21 9.29 -19.79 1.63
C PRO A 21 9.71 -18.64 0.72
N HIS A 22 10.73 -17.89 1.13
CA HIS A 22 11.24 -16.80 0.30
C HIS A 22 12.13 -17.33 -0.83
N ARG A 23 12.21 -16.62 -1.96
CA ARG A 23 12.94 -17.07 -3.16
C ARG A 23 14.43 -17.40 -3.00
N PHE A 24 15.06 -16.97 -1.90
CA PHE A 24 16.48 -17.19 -1.63
C PHE A 24 16.70 -18.32 -0.61
N GLU A 25 15.61 -18.87 -0.07
CA GLU A 25 15.62 -20.01 0.85
C GLU A 25 15.98 -21.29 0.07
N LYS A 26 16.99 -22.01 0.56
CA LYS A 26 17.45 -23.27 -0.08
C LYS A 26 16.80 -24.50 0.55
N ASP A 27 16.40 -24.40 1.81
CA ASP A 27 15.83 -25.49 2.57
C ASP A 27 14.31 -25.36 2.58
N ALA A 28 13.60 -26.38 2.11
CA ALA A 28 12.14 -26.44 2.24
C ALA A 28 11.77 -27.07 3.58
N ARG A 29 10.94 -26.40 4.36
CA ARG A 29 10.36 -26.94 5.60
C ARG A 29 8.86 -27.01 5.44
N ALA A 30 8.28 -28.17 5.71
CA ALA A 30 6.83 -28.37 5.70
C ALA A 30 6.41 -28.93 7.06
N VAL A 31 5.29 -28.41 7.58
CA VAL A 31 4.61 -29.02 8.72
C VAL A 31 3.89 -30.25 8.19
N PHE A 32 4.11 -31.39 8.82
CA PHE A 32 3.41 -32.64 8.54
C PHE A 32 2.93 -33.25 9.85
N ASP A 33 1.91 -34.10 9.77
CA ASP A 33 1.46 -34.87 10.92
C ASP A 33 2.52 -35.92 11.25
N ASP A 34 3.22 -35.72 12.36
CA ASP A 34 4.21 -36.67 12.85
C ASP A 34 3.58 -37.82 13.66
N GLY A 35 2.25 -37.82 13.85
CA GLY A 35 1.51 -38.82 14.61
C GLY A 35 1.60 -38.65 16.12
N TRP A 36 2.23 -37.57 16.61
CA TRP A 36 2.39 -37.27 18.04
C TRP A 36 1.29 -36.36 18.61
N GLY A 37 0.23 -36.11 17.85
CA GLY A 37 -0.87 -35.22 18.27
C GLY A 37 -0.49 -33.73 18.29
N SER A 38 0.69 -33.37 17.78
CA SER A 38 1.19 -31.99 17.70
C SER A 38 0.26 -31.07 16.88
N LEU A 39 -0.38 -31.63 15.84
CA LEU A 39 -1.39 -30.95 15.05
C LEU A 39 -2.72 -30.79 15.79
N ASP A 40 -3.10 -31.77 16.63
CA ASP A 40 -4.31 -31.69 17.45
C ASP A 40 -4.12 -30.63 18.55
N GLU A 41 -2.95 -30.56 19.18
CA GLU A 41 -2.59 -29.50 20.12
C GLU A 41 -2.54 -28.12 19.46
N ALA A 42 -1.96 -28.00 18.26
CA ALA A 42 -1.98 -26.75 17.48
C ALA A 42 -3.40 -26.36 17.01
N ALA A 43 -4.24 -27.35 16.68
CA ALA A 43 -5.64 -27.15 16.34
C ALA A 43 -6.49 -26.81 17.58
N LEU A 44 -6.14 -27.29 18.77
CA LEU A 44 -6.74 -26.93 20.06
C LEU A 44 -6.31 -25.52 20.52
N ALA A 45 -5.10 -25.08 20.15
CA ALA A 45 -4.63 -23.71 20.31
C ALA A 45 -5.28 -22.71 19.32
N LYS A 46 -6.22 -23.16 18.47
CA LYS A 46 -7.05 -22.29 17.60
C LYS A 46 -7.79 -21.25 18.44
N GLY A 47 -7.21 -20.06 18.53
CA GLY A 47 -7.83 -18.93 19.21
C GLY A 47 -6.88 -17.79 19.51
N ALA A 48 -5.59 -18.07 19.70
CA ALA A 48 -4.62 -17.00 19.90
C ALA A 48 -4.41 -16.23 18.58
N PRO A 49 -4.72 -14.92 18.52
CA PRO A 49 -4.46 -14.15 17.32
C PRO A 49 -2.95 -14.09 17.08
N LEU A 50 -2.51 -14.39 15.85
CA LEU A 50 -1.11 -14.24 15.45
C LEU A 50 -0.67 -12.80 15.73
N GLN A 51 0.29 -12.64 16.64
CA GLN A 51 0.76 -11.32 17.04
C GLN A 51 1.70 -10.73 15.99
N THR A 52 1.56 -9.43 15.77
CA THR A 52 2.55 -8.67 14.99
C THR A 52 3.71 -8.30 15.91
N HIS A 53 4.93 -8.61 15.49
CA HIS A 53 6.19 -8.22 16.14
C HIS A 53 6.85 -7.12 15.32
N VAL A 54 7.35 -6.10 16.00
CA VAL A 54 8.04 -4.96 15.36
C VAL A 54 9.47 -4.90 15.88
N THR A 55 10.43 -4.96 14.97
CA THR A 55 11.84 -4.74 15.27
C THR A 55 12.21 -3.29 14.95
N LEU A 56 12.94 -2.64 15.85
CA LEU A 56 13.49 -1.30 15.57
C LEU A 56 14.78 -1.42 14.75
N GLU A 57 14.89 -0.61 13.69
CA GLU A 57 16.10 -0.48 12.87
C GLU A 57 16.53 0.99 12.82
N ASP A 58 17.83 1.23 12.86
CA ASP A 58 18.40 2.53 12.48
C ASP A 58 18.63 2.56 10.97
N ALA A 59 17.87 3.41 10.29
CA ALA A 59 18.02 3.65 8.88
C ALA A 59 19.36 4.35 8.59
N LYS A 60 20.01 3.93 7.50
CA LYS A 60 21.20 4.63 6.95
C LYS A 60 20.84 5.70 5.93
N SER A 61 19.66 5.60 5.34
CA SER A 61 19.08 6.57 4.41
C SER A 61 17.56 6.60 4.56
N ALA A 62 16.96 7.77 4.31
CA ALA A 62 15.51 7.95 4.38
C ALA A 62 14.90 7.97 2.98
N ILE A 63 15.50 8.75 2.08
CA ILE A 63 15.04 8.95 0.71
C ILE A 63 15.52 7.81 -0.18
N SER A 64 14.58 7.13 -0.83
CA SER A 64 14.84 6.11 -1.84
C SER A 64 14.42 6.62 -3.22
N ALA A 65 15.34 6.54 -4.19
CA ALA A 65 15.07 6.89 -5.58
C ALA A 65 14.54 5.68 -6.37
N ASN A 66 13.83 5.94 -7.46
CA ASN A 66 13.41 4.95 -8.43
C ASN A 66 13.52 5.52 -9.85
N ASP A 67 13.60 4.65 -10.84
CA ASP A 67 13.74 4.97 -12.27
C ASP A 67 12.51 4.52 -13.08
N SER A 68 11.36 4.33 -12.42
CA SER A 68 10.15 3.83 -13.07
C SER A 68 9.45 4.94 -13.87
N PRO A 69 9.39 4.85 -15.21
CA PRO A 69 8.82 5.91 -16.05
C PRO A 69 7.28 5.97 -16.01
N ASP A 70 6.63 5.01 -15.35
CA ASP A 70 5.18 4.84 -15.28
C ASP A 70 4.57 5.28 -13.93
N ILE A 71 5.35 5.92 -13.06
CA ILE A 71 4.86 6.55 -11.81
C ILE A 71 5.18 8.03 -11.76
N TYR A 72 4.41 8.77 -10.96
CA TYR A 72 4.47 10.24 -10.92
C TYR A 72 5.49 10.81 -9.91
N PHE A 73 6.35 9.98 -9.33
CA PHE A 73 7.35 10.38 -8.35
C PHE A 73 8.66 9.62 -8.54
N ASP A 74 9.78 10.31 -8.34
CA ASP A 74 11.12 9.71 -8.40
C ASP A 74 11.63 9.30 -7.02
N TYR A 75 11.14 9.95 -5.96
CA TYR A 75 11.59 9.72 -4.59
C TYR A 75 10.48 9.25 -3.68
N SER A 76 10.83 8.39 -2.73
CA SER A 76 9.93 7.97 -1.68
C SER A 76 10.61 7.81 -0.33
N VAL A 77 9.81 7.92 0.72
CA VAL A 77 10.23 7.65 2.10
C VAL A 77 9.23 6.66 2.69
N ASN A 78 9.75 5.59 3.28
CA ASN A 78 8.96 4.54 3.90
C ASN A 78 9.43 4.35 5.35
N PRO A 79 8.59 4.69 6.35
CA PRO A 79 8.95 4.58 7.78
C PRO A 79 9.04 3.12 8.25
N TYR A 80 8.39 2.21 7.53
CA TYR A 80 8.32 0.79 7.89
C TYR A 80 8.76 -0.12 6.74
N ARG A 81 9.19 -1.35 7.08
CA ARG A 81 9.21 -2.50 6.17
C ARG A 81 8.16 -3.51 6.62
N GLY A 82 7.40 -4.05 5.66
CA GLY A 82 6.21 -4.86 5.92
C GLY A 82 4.97 -4.00 6.17
N CYS A 83 3.80 -4.62 6.10
CA CYS A 83 2.55 -3.92 6.31
C CYS A 83 1.49 -4.78 7.00
N GLU A 84 1.02 -4.34 8.16
CA GLU A 84 -0.04 -4.98 8.94
C GLU A 84 -1.39 -5.02 8.24
N HIS A 85 -1.63 -4.17 7.24
CA HIS A 85 -2.88 -4.22 6.46
C HIS A 85 -3.10 -5.59 5.81
N GLY A 86 -2.02 -6.34 5.54
CA GLY A 86 -2.09 -7.70 5.03
C GLY A 86 -2.76 -7.81 3.68
N CYS A 87 -2.60 -6.82 2.80
CA CYS A 87 -3.21 -6.86 1.47
C CYS A 87 -2.61 -8.03 0.68
N ILE A 88 -3.42 -9.02 0.27
CA ILE A 88 -2.89 -10.22 -0.37
C ILE A 88 -2.16 -9.93 -1.69
N TYR A 89 -2.66 -8.95 -2.44
CA TYR A 89 -2.14 -8.52 -3.73
C TYR A 89 -0.93 -7.56 -3.62
N CYS A 90 -0.42 -7.29 -2.41
CA CYS A 90 0.59 -6.25 -2.20
C CYS A 90 1.89 -6.56 -2.94
N TYR A 91 2.25 -5.72 -3.92
CA TYR A 91 3.46 -5.89 -4.71
C TYR A 91 4.76 -5.76 -3.91
N ALA A 92 4.69 -5.23 -2.69
CA ALA A 92 5.84 -5.07 -1.79
C ALA A 92 6.13 -6.33 -0.96
N ARG A 93 5.24 -7.34 -0.93
CA ARG A 93 5.51 -8.63 -0.26
C ARG A 93 6.88 -9.22 -0.58
N PRO A 94 7.31 -9.27 -1.87
CA PRO A 94 8.66 -9.63 -2.29
C PRO A 94 9.83 -9.00 -1.52
N THR A 95 9.68 -7.81 -0.92
CA THR A 95 10.79 -7.16 -0.23
C THR A 95 11.24 -7.92 1.01
N HIS A 96 10.35 -8.69 1.63
CA HIS A 96 10.67 -9.53 2.79
C HIS A 96 11.62 -10.67 2.46
N SER A 97 11.67 -11.11 1.19
CA SER A 97 12.66 -12.10 0.76
C SER A 97 14.09 -11.61 0.98
N TYR A 98 14.37 -10.31 0.81
CA TYR A 98 15.70 -9.73 1.07
C TYR A 98 16.03 -9.59 2.56
N LEU A 99 15.04 -9.77 3.44
CA LEU A 99 15.21 -9.79 4.89
C LEU A 99 15.31 -11.22 5.44
N ASN A 100 15.37 -12.24 4.57
CA ASN A 100 15.31 -13.64 4.95
C ASN A 100 14.04 -13.97 5.75
N MET A 101 12.91 -13.40 5.31
CA MET A 101 11.58 -13.55 5.91
C MET A 101 10.57 -13.93 4.83
N SER A 102 9.48 -14.61 5.23
CA SER A 102 8.41 -14.97 4.30
C SER A 102 7.69 -13.75 3.70
N PRO A 103 7.53 -13.67 2.36
CA PRO A 103 6.64 -12.69 1.70
C PRO A 103 5.15 -12.91 2.01
N GLY A 104 4.79 -14.07 2.57
CA GLY A 104 3.45 -14.41 3.03
C GLY A 104 3.17 -13.82 4.41
N LEU A 105 3.18 -14.67 5.44
CA LEU A 105 2.83 -14.29 6.81
C LEU A 105 3.81 -13.27 7.42
N ASP A 106 5.12 -13.45 7.28
CA ASP A 106 6.09 -12.55 7.92
C ASP A 106 5.98 -11.10 7.40
N PHE A 107 5.55 -10.88 6.16
CA PHE A 107 5.31 -9.53 5.63
C PHE A 107 4.32 -8.71 6.46
N GLU A 108 3.35 -9.37 7.09
CA GLU A 108 2.26 -8.74 7.85
C GLU A 108 2.31 -9.03 9.36
N THR A 109 3.19 -9.92 9.81
CA THR A 109 3.42 -10.24 11.22
C THR A 109 4.80 -9.85 11.74
N ARG A 110 5.82 -9.65 10.88
CA ARG A 110 7.18 -9.24 11.26
C ARG A 110 7.54 -7.94 10.56
N LEU A 111 7.35 -6.85 11.28
CA LEU A 111 7.59 -5.51 10.75
C LEU A 111 8.93 -4.97 11.23
N ILE A 112 9.47 -4.01 10.48
CA ILE A 112 10.62 -3.22 10.89
C ILE A 112 10.19 -1.75 10.92
N ALA A 113 10.38 -1.09 12.06
CA ALA A 113 10.16 0.34 12.24
C ALA A 113 11.51 1.07 12.24
N LYS A 114 11.67 2.06 11.36
CA LYS A 114 12.92 2.82 11.22
C LYS A 114 12.95 3.97 12.25
N ARG A 115 13.43 3.70 13.46
CA ARG A 115 13.25 4.60 14.62
C ARG A 115 13.87 5.99 14.46
N ASN A 116 14.95 6.11 13.71
CA ASN A 116 15.68 7.36 13.47
C ASN A 116 15.34 8.02 12.12
N ILE A 117 14.27 7.57 11.42
CA ILE A 117 14.02 7.96 10.03
C ILE A 117 13.86 9.47 9.83
N ALA A 118 13.28 10.18 10.80
CA ALA A 118 13.10 11.62 10.75
C ALA A 118 14.45 12.37 10.89
N GLU A 119 15.35 11.89 11.74
CA GLU A 119 16.71 12.44 11.89
C GLU A 119 17.51 12.28 10.61
N VAL A 120 17.45 11.08 10.02
CA VAL A 120 18.12 10.77 8.75
C VAL A 120 17.55 11.62 7.63
N LEU A 121 16.21 11.75 7.52
CA LEU A 121 15.59 12.61 6.54
C LEU A 121 16.04 14.07 6.70
N ARG A 122 16.04 14.60 7.93
CA ARG A 122 16.47 15.97 8.21
C ARG A 122 17.91 16.20 7.74
N ALA A 123 18.82 15.27 8.05
CA ALA A 123 20.21 15.34 7.61
C ALA A 123 20.34 15.28 6.08
N GLU A 124 19.55 14.43 5.42
CA GLU A 124 19.56 14.29 3.96
C GLU A 124 19.07 15.55 3.22
N LEU A 125 18.03 16.21 3.75
CA LEU A 125 17.49 17.47 3.24
C LEU A 125 18.42 18.67 3.52
N ALA A 126 19.22 18.62 4.58
CA ALA A 126 20.16 19.69 4.94
C ALA A 126 21.45 19.69 4.07
N ARG A 127 21.67 18.69 3.23
CA ARG A 127 22.86 18.62 2.37
C ARG A 127 22.87 19.79 1.37
N LYS A 128 24.02 20.45 1.23
CA LYS A 128 24.20 21.56 0.27
C LYS A 128 23.89 21.19 -1.18
N SER A 129 24.05 19.92 -1.54
CA SER A 129 23.77 19.38 -2.87
C SER A 129 22.32 18.92 -3.06
N TYR A 130 21.48 19.01 -2.02
CA TYR A 130 20.09 18.56 -2.11
C TYR A 130 19.26 19.49 -3.00
N VAL A 131 18.56 18.90 -3.96
CA VAL A 131 17.62 19.60 -4.84
C VAL A 131 16.22 19.05 -4.53
N PRO A 132 15.26 19.90 -4.14
CA PRO A 132 13.93 19.44 -3.79
C PRO A 132 13.24 18.82 -5.00
N GLN A 133 12.67 17.65 -4.79
CA GLN A 133 11.83 16.93 -5.76
C GLN A 133 10.68 16.30 -4.99
N MET A 134 9.56 16.02 -5.64
CA MET A 134 8.41 15.46 -4.94
C MET A 134 8.75 14.10 -4.30
N ILE A 135 8.45 13.97 -3.02
CA ILE A 135 8.63 12.72 -2.26
C ILE A 135 7.25 12.09 -2.00
N ASN A 136 7.09 10.82 -2.34
CA ASN A 136 5.93 10.04 -1.93
C ASN A 136 6.18 9.31 -0.59
N ILE A 137 5.34 9.56 0.40
CA ILE A 137 5.37 8.86 1.70
C ILE A 137 4.49 7.60 1.62
N GLY A 138 5.07 6.46 2.01
CA GLY A 138 4.34 5.19 2.07
C GLY A 138 4.14 4.50 0.72
N SER A 139 5.12 4.60 -0.19
CA SER A 139 5.06 3.94 -1.50
C SER A 139 5.10 2.41 -1.41
N ALA A 140 5.90 1.84 -0.51
CA ALA A 140 6.11 0.39 -0.40
C ALA A 140 5.34 -0.23 0.79
N THR A 141 5.06 0.57 1.81
CA THR A 141 4.33 0.17 3.01
C THR A 141 3.32 1.26 3.36
N ASP A 142 2.20 0.88 3.97
CA ASP A 142 1.26 1.90 4.42
C ASP A 142 1.85 2.65 5.63
N CYS A 143 2.06 3.95 5.46
CA CYS A 143 2.63 4.82 6.47
C CYS A 143 1.71 5.00 7.70
N TYR A 144 0.41 4.69 7.58
CA TYR A 144 -0.59 4.75 8.64
C TYR A 144 -1.17 3.39 9.03
N GLN A 145 -0.41 2.31 8.82
CA GLN A 145 -0.74 0.98 9.31
C GLN A 145 -0.91 0.94 10.86
N PRO A 146 -1.58 -0.05 11.45
CA PRO A 146 -1.96 -0.02 12.87
C PRO A 146 -0.83 0.33 13.87
N VAL A 147 0.39 -0.19 13.70
CA VAL A 147 1.56 0.16 14.54
C VAL A 147 1.94 1.64 14.53
N GLU A 148 1.55 2.43 13.51
CA GLU A 148 1.76 3.89 13.47
C GLU A 148 1.04 4.64 14.59
N ARG A 149 0.06 4.01 15.27
CA ARG A 149 -0.57 4.58 16.47
C ARG A 149 0.42 4.74 17.62
N GLU A 150 1.39 3.83 17.72
CA GLU A 150 2.40 3.80 18.78
C GLU A 150 3.66 4.56 18.36
N TYR A 151 4.21 4.28 17.18
CA TYR A 151 5.52 4.80 16.80
C TYR A 151 5.51 6.23 16.25
N GLN A 152 4.39 6.67 15.66
CA GLN A 152 4.22 8.03 15.12
C GLN A 152 5.34 8.47 14.14
N LEU A 153 6.00 7.53 13.44
CA LEU A 153 7.12 7.85 12.55
C LEU A 153 6.68 8.67 11.34
N THR A 154 5.47 8.42 10.83
CA THR A 154 4.92 9.21 9.72
C THR A 154 4.68 10.65 10.14
N ARG A 155 4.19 10.87 11.37
CA ARG A 155 4.05 12.23 11.91
C ARG A 155 5.40 12.94 11.96
N GLN A 156 6.43 12.30 12.52
CA GLN A 156 7.78 12.88 12.61
C GLN A 156 8.36 13.21 11.23
N LEU A 157 8.11 12.36 10.22
CA LEU A 157 8.49 12.66 8.83
C LEU A 157 7.79 13.92 8.31
N ILE A 158 6.48 14.06 8.54
CA ILE A 158 5.72 15.24 8.11
C ILE A 158 6.20 16.49 8.85
N GLU A 159 6.58 16.41 10.13
CA GLU A 159 7.18 17.52 10.87
C GLU A 159 8.49 18.00 10.22
N VAL A 160 9.35 17.09 9.80
CA VAL A 160 10.58 17.41 9.05
C VAL A 160 10.25 18.02 7.68
N MET A 161 9.28 17.47 6.96
CA MET A 161 8.84 18.04 5.68
C MET A 161 8.28 19.46 5.86
N LYS A 162 7.54 19.71 6.94
CA LYS A 162 7.00 21.03 7.30
C LYS A 162 8.11 22.01 7.63
N GLU A 163 9.07 21.61 8.48
CA GLU A 163 10.27 22.40 8.82
C GLU A 163 10.99 22.84 7.55
N ALA A 164 11.18 21.89 6.62
CA ALA A 164 11.89 22.13 5.38
C ALA A 164 11.04 22.78 4.26
N ARG A 165 9.74 23.04 4.52
CA ARG A 165 8.74 23.38 3.48
C ARG A 165 8.84 22.50 2.23
N HIS A 166 9.11 21.22 2.44
CA HIS A 166 9.38 20.27 1.38
C HIS A 166 8.06 19.64 0.89
N PRO A 167 7.76 19.64 -0.42
CA PRO A 167 6.52 19.08 -0.91
C PRO A 167 6.51 17.55 -0.85
N PHE A 168 5.35 16.97 -0.52
CA PHE A 168 5.16 15.52 -0.51
C PHE A 168 3.75 15.12 -0.97
N ALA A 169 3.66 13.93 -1.55
CA ALA A 169 2.42 13.18 -1.67
C ALA A 169 2.42 12.05 -0.63
N LEU A 170 1.24 11.65 -0.18
CA LEU A 170 1.08 10.54 0.75
C LEU A 170 0.03 9.58 0.24
N VAL A 171 0.28 8.27 0.30
CA VAL A 171 -0.71 7.23 -0.04
C VAL A 171 -1.03 6.36 1.18
N THR A 172 -2.32 6.13 1.44
CA THR A 172 -2.76 5.26 2.54
C THR A 172 -4.13 4.62 2.31
N LYS A 173 -4.39 3.54 3.04
CA LYS A 173 -5.71 2.88 3.22
C LYS A 173 -6.29 3.13 4.62
N SER A 174 -5.62 3.90 5.45
CA SER A 174 -5.95 4.08 6.86
C SER A 174 -6.56 5.46 7.11
N SER A 175 -7.47 5.52 8.08
CA SER A 175 -7.98 6.79 8.60
C SER A 175 -7.02 7.47 9.57
N GLY A 176 -5.86 6.85 9.87
CA GLY A 176 -4.84 7.40 10.76
C GLY A 176 -4.29 8.76 10.30
N VAL A 177 -4.35 9.03 8.98
CA VAL A 177 -3.95 10.31 8.39
C VAL A 177 -4.70 11.51 8.97
N GLU A 178 -5.92 11.32 9.47
CA GLU A 178 -6.70 12.41 10.09
C GLU A 178 -6.04 12.98 11.36
N ARG A 179 -5.23 12.18 12.05
CA ARG A 179 -4.49 12.60 13.25
C ARG A 179 -3.49 13.72 12.96
N ASP A 180 -2.94 13.75 11.75
CA ASP A 180 -1.84 14.66 11.38
C ASP A 180 -2.34 15.80 10.47
N LEU A 181 -3.67 16.06 10.44
CA LEU A 181 -4.28 17.18 9.72
C LEU A 181 -3.74 18.54 10.17
N ASP A 182 -3.35 18.68 11.44
CA ASP A 182 -2.71 19.88 11.99
C ASP A 182 -1.37 20.22 11.31
N LEU A 183 -0.73 19.23 10.68
CA LEU A 183 0.48 19.39 9.90
C LEU A 183 0.18 19.44 8.39
N ILE A 184 -0.68 18.53 7.91
CA ILE A 184 -0.95 18.35 6.48
C ILE A 184 -1.75 19.52 5.90
N ALA A 185 -2.80 19.99 6.57
CA ALA A 185 -3.68 21.03 6.02
C ALA A 185 -2.96 22.38 5.79
N PRO A 186 -2.13 22.90 6.72
CA PRO A 186 -1.35 24.12 6.44
C PRO A 186 -0.34 23.95 5.28
N MET A 187 0.23 22.76 5.12
CA MET A 187 1.13 22.47 4.00
C MET A 187 0.37 22.39 2.68
N ALA A 188 -0.81 21.75 2.67
CA ALA A 188 -1.70 21.71 1.52
C ALA A 188 -2.15 23.11 1.08
N ALA A 189 -2.47 24.00 2.02
CA ALA A 189 -2.79 25.41 1.74
C ALA A 189 -1.63 26.17 1.08
N SER A 190 -0.39 25.71 1.28
CA SER A 190 0.81 26.22 0.61
C SER A 190 1.20 25.44 -0.65
N ASN A 191 0.31 24.57 -1.18
CA ASN A 191 0.58 23.65 -2.29
C ASN A 191 1.76 22.69 -2.06
N LEU A 192 2.02 22.29 -0.80
CA LEU A 192 3.11 21.39 -0.44
C LEU A 192 2.67 19.96 -0.14
N ALA A 193 1.37 19.70 0.05
CA ALA A 193 0.88 18.38 0.41
C ALA A 193 -0.33 17.96 -0.42
N ALA A 194 -0.34 16.70 -0.84
CA ALA A 194 -1.51 16.03 -1.41
C ALA A 194 -1.65 14.61 -0.81
N VAL A 195 -2.88 14.16 -0.61
CA VAL A 195 -3.16 12.84 0.00
C VAL A 195 -3.94 11.97 -0.97
N TYR A 196 -3.50 10.73 -1.13
CA TYR A 196 -4.14 9.71 -1.96
C TYR A 196 -4.68 8.59 -1.08
N ILE A 197 -5.99 8.38 -1.12
CA ILE A 197 -6.66 7.31 -0.40
C ILE A 197 -6.91 6.15 -1.35
N THR A 198 -6.40 4.95 -1.03
CA THR A 198 -6.74 3.76 -1.82
C THR A 198 -8.13 3.28 -1.44
N LEU A 199 -9.05 3.29 -2.39
CA LEU A 199 -10.42 2.80 -2.24
C LEU A 199 -10.69 1.78 -3.35
N THR A 200 -10.54 0.51 -3.01
CA THR A 200 -10.53 -0.60 -3.98
C THR A 200 -11.94 -1.02 -4.41
N THR A 201 -12.89 -0.99 -3.47
CA THR A 201 -14.30 -1.39 -3.63
C THR A 201 -15.11 -0.77 -2.50
N LEU A 202 -16.41 -0.60 -2.70
CA LEU A 202 -17.39 -0.25 -1.67
C LEU A 202 -17.93 -1.49 -0.94
N ASP A 203 -17.73 -2.69 -1.48
CA ASP A 203 -18.13 -3.94 -0.85
C ASP A 203 -17.24 -4.25 0.37
N GLY A 204 -17.86 -4.18 1.56
CA GLY A 204 -17.18 -4.40 2.83
C GLY A 204 -16.67 -5.83 3.04
N ASP A 205 -17.31 -6.83 2.43
CA ASP A 205 -16.90 -8.23 2.54
C ASP A 205 -15.71 -8.52 1.63
N VAL A 206 -15.73 -8.00 0.40
CA VAL A 206 -14.59 -8.07 -0.52
C VAL A 206 -13.39 -7.33 0.07
N ALA A 207 -13.60 -6.11 0.60
CA ALA A 207 -12.54 -5.34 1.23
C ALA A 207 -11.92 -6.08 2.44
N ARG A 208 -12.73 -6.69 3.30
CA ARG A 208 -12.25 -7.45 4.46
C ARG A 208 -11.43 -8.68 4.08
N LYS A 209 -11.78 -9.36 2.98
CA LYS A 209 -11.01 -10.52 2.48
C LYS A 209 -9.70 -10.09 1.83
N LEU A 210 -9.72 -8.99 1.06
CA LEU A 210 -8.54 -8.50 0.35
C LEU A 210 -7.54 -7.77 1.27
N GLU A 211 -8.04 -7.02 2.25
CA GLU A 211 -7.31 -6.00 3.03
C GLU A 211 -7.73 -6.04 4.51
N PRO A 212 -7.51 -7.16 5.21
CA PRO A 212 -8.20 -7.53 6.46
C PRO A 212 -8.01 -6.57 7.63
N ARG A 213 -6.93 -5.79 7.65
CA ARG A 213 -6.64 -4.82 8.72
C ARG A 213 -6.59 -3.37 8.23
N ALA A 214 -6.92 -3.11 6.97
CA ALA A 214 -7.09 -1.75 6.47
C ALA A 214 -8.44 -1.16 6.92
N ALA A 215 -8.61 0.16 6.83
CA ALA A 215 -9.88 0.79 7.17
C ALA A 215 -10.98 0.30 6.22
N ALA A 216 -12.22 0.15 6.72
CA ALA A 216 -13.35 -0.25 5.88
C ALA A 216 -13.68 0.83 4.81
N PRO A 217 -14.31 0.47 3.68
CA PRO A 217 -14.61 1.42 2.58
C PRO A 217 -15.35 2.70 3.03
N HIS A 218 -16.41 2.56 3.83
CA HIS A 218 -17.15 3.70 4.39
C HIS A 218 -16.27 4.61 5.26
N ARG A 219 -15.29 4.04 5.99
CA ARG A 219 -14.37 4.81 6.82
C ARG A 219 -13.38 5.60 5.96
N ARG A 220 -12.93 5.04 4.83
CA ARG A 220 -12.07 5.71 3.85
C ARG A 220 -12.80 6.85 3.15
N LEU A 221 -14.07 6.65 2.76
CA LEU A 221 -14.91 7.74 2.23
C LEU A 221 -15.07 8.88 3.23
N ARG A 222 -15.29 8.58 4.52
CA ARG A 222 -15.30 9.60 5.57
C ARG A 222 -13.96 10.35 5.65
N THR A 223 -12.84 9.64 5.57
CA THR A 223 -11.50 10.25 5.57
C THR A 223 -11.26 11.16 4.37
N ILE A 224 -11.70 10.75 3.18
CA ILE A 224 -11.67 11.60 1.98
C ILE A 224 -12.44 12.91 2.24
N ARG A 225 -13.65 12.81 2.81
CA ARG A 225 -14.47 13.96 3.18
C ARG A 225 -13.78 14.88 4.18
N THR A 226 -13.29 14.33 5.28
CA THR A 226 -12.57 15.11 6.31
C THR A 226 -11.37 15.85 5.72
N LEU A 227 -10.57 15.19 4.88
CA LEU A 227 -9.39 15.80 4.24
C LEU A 227 -9.81 16.93 3.29
N ALA A 228 -10.82 16.69 2.44
CA ALA A 228 -11.30 17.67 1.47
C ALA A 228 -11.93 18.90 2.14
N GLU A 229 -12.68 18.71 3.23
CA GLU A 229 -13.27 19.80 4.03
C GLU A 229 -12.19 20.68 4.69
N GLN A 230 -11.01 20.13 4.97
CA GLN A 230 -9.85 20.88 5.46
C GLN A 230 -8.98 21.48 4.34
N GLY A 231 -9.45 21.43 3.09
CA GLY A 231 -8.75 22.00 1.94
C GLY A 231 -7.54 21.19 1.46
N VAL A 232 -7.38 19.95 1.91
CA VAL A 232 -6.30 19.07 1.42
C VAL A 232 -6.66 18.55 0.03
N PRO A 233 -5.80 18.67 -0.99
CA PRO A 233 -6.00 18.01 -2.27
C PRO A 233 -6.05 16.48 -2.09
N VAL A 234 -7.19 15.87 -2.39
CA VAL A 234 -7.40 14.42 -2.26
C VAL A 234 -7.52 13.74 -3.63
N GLY A 235 -6.72 12.71 -3.81
CA GLY A 235 -6.87 11.74 -4.90
C GLY A 235 -7.34 10.37 -4.41
N VAL A 236 -7.93 9.58 -5.29
CA VAL A 236 -8.27 8.18 -5.02
C VAL A 236 -7.53 7.20 -5.93
N SER A 237 -7.05 6.12 -5.32
CA SER A 237 -6.43 4.99 -6.02
C SER A 237 -7.41 3.81 -6.03
N LEU A 238 -7.90 3.45 -7.21
CA LEU A 238 -8.73 2.26 -7.44
C LEU A 238 -7.81 1.09 -7.80
N ALA A 239 -7.00 0.67 -6.83
CA ALA A 239 -5.97 -0.34 -7.05
C ALA A 239 -5.99 -1.40 -5.94
N PRO A 240 -6.16 -2.70 -6.28
CA PRO A 240 -6.26 -3.25 -7.64
C PRO A 240 -7.70 -3.38 -8.17
N HIS A 241 -7.85 -3.20 -9.48
CA HIS A 241 -8.95 -3.80 -10.23
C HIS A 241 -8.64 -5.29 -10.46
N ILE A 242 -9.51 -6.17 -9.96
CA ILE A 242 -9.42 -7.62 -10.03
C ILE A 242 -10.71 -8.11 -10.73
N PRO A 243 -10.60 -8.73 -11.91
CA PRO A 243 -11.77 -9.24 -12.64
C PRO A 243 -12.64 -10.14 -11.77
N PHE A 244 -13.96 -9.94 -11.81
CA PHE A 244 -14.98 -10.64 -11.04
C PHE A 244 -14.91 -10.47 -9.52
N VAL A 245 -14.00 -9.63 -8.99
CA VAL A 245 -13.86 -9.38 -7.55
C VAL A 245 -14.13 -7.92 -7.22
N THR A 246 -13.50 -6.97 -7.93
CA THR A 246 -13.68 -5.53 -7.74
C THR A 246 -14.27 -4.92 -9.01
N GLU A 247 -15.58 -5.10 -9.18
CA GLU A 247 -16.32 -4.73 -10.39
C GLU A 247 -17.09 -3.41 -10.26
N ASP A 248 -17.06 -2.78 -9.09
CA ASP A 248 -17.85 -1.61 -8.70
C ASP A 248 -17.11 -0.27 -8.91
N MET A 249 -16.24 -0.21 -9.92
CA MET A 249 -15.36 0.94 -10.21
C MET A 249 -16.13 2.25 -10.33
N GLU A 250 -17.23 2.27 -11.09
CA GLU A 250 -18.02 3.48 -11.33
C GLU A 250 -18.66 3.98 -10.03
N GLN A 251 -19.17 3.08 -9.19
CA GLN A 251 -19.76 3.42 -7.90
C GLN A 251 -18.70 3.96 -6.94
N VAL A 252 -17.50 3.36 -6.91
CA VAL A 252 -16.37 3.86 -6.14
C VAL A 252 -16.00 5.28 -6.56
N LEU A 253 -15.92 5.55 -7.87
CA LEU A 253 -15.61 6.88 -8.40
C LEU A 253 -16.67 7.90 -7.99
N GLU A 254 -17.96 7.58 -8.15
CA GLU A 254 -19.07 8.47 -7.76
C GLU A 254 -19.00 8.81 -6.27
N ALA A 255 -18.90 7.80 -5.40
CA ALA A 255 -18.82 7.99 -3.96
C ALA A 255 -17.57 8.78 -3.54
N ALA A 256 -16.41 8.53 -4.17
CA ALA A 256 -15.19 9.27 -3.90
C ALA A 256 -15.30 10.75 -4.29
N TRP A 257 -15.94 11.05 -5.42
CA TRP A 257 -16.17 12.42 -5.87
C TRP A 257 -17.10 13.20 -4.94
N GLU A 258 -18.20 12.55 -4.52
CA GLU A 258 -19.14 13.08 -3.52
C GLU A 258 -18.50 13.29 -2.15
N ALA A 259 -17.50 12.48 -1.82
CA ALA A 259 -16.67 12.68 -0.63
C ALA A 259 -15.63 13.81 -0.81
N GLY A 260 -15.42 14.34 -2.01
CA GLY A 260 -14.54 15.50 -2.23
C GLY A 260 -13.22 15.19 -2.93
N ALA A 261 -12.95 13.94 -3.33
CA ALA A 261 -11.78 13.64 -4.15
C ALA A 261 -11.90 14.29 -5.54
N ARG A 262 -10.76 14.72 -6.10
CA ARG A 262 -10.70 15.39 -7.42
C ARG A 262 -9.76 14.74 -8.42
N SER A 263 -8.84 13.92 -7.93
CA SER A 263 -7.97 13.09 -8.77
C SER A 263 -8.30 11.60 -8.59
N ALA A 264 -8.18 10.82 -9.66
CA ALA A 264 -8.37 9.38 -9.60
C ALA A 264 -7.42 8.67 -10.57
N PHE A 265 -6.96 7.48 -10.18
CA PHE A 265 -6.29 6.54 -11.06
C PHE A 265 -6.64 5.11 -10.67
N TYR A 266 -6.38 4.16 -11.56
CA TYR A 266 -6.59 2.74 -11.31
C TYR A 266 -5.36 1.94 -11.72
N HIS A 267 -5.21 0.76 -11.10
CA HIS A 267 -4.27 -0.25 -11.55
C HIS A 267 -4.95 -1.61 -11.60
N VAL A 268 -4.69 -2.38 -12.65
CA VAL A 268 -5.00 -3.81 -12.68
C VAL A 268 -4.07 -4.53 -11.71
N VAL A 269 -4.58 -5.58 -11.06
CA VAL A 269 -3.80 -6.41 -10.13
C VAL A 269 -2.44 -6.82 -10.73
N ARG A 270 -1.42 -6.75 -9.87
CA ARG A 270 -0.03 -7.08 -10.17
C ARG A 270 0.37 -8.26 -9.29
N LEU A 271 0.89 -9.31 -9.90
CA LEU A 271 1.26 -10.55 -9.22
C LEU A 271 2.76 -10.88 -9.38
N PRO A 272 3.67 -9.98 -8.98
CA PRO A 272 5.10 -10.24 -9.13
C PRO A 272 5.55 -11.35 -8.17
N TRP A 273 6.36 -12.29 -8.67
CA TRP A 273 7.06 -13.29 -7.84
C TRP A 273 6.13 -14.05 -6.88
N GLU A 274 6.42 -14.02 -5.57
CA GLU A 274 5.67 -14.71 -4.51
C GLU A 274 4.22 -14.22 -4.36
N VAL A 275 3.87 -13.07 -4.93
CA VAL A 275 2.47 -12.57 -4.91
C VAL A 275 1.56 -13.45 -5.75
N ALA A 276 2.04 -14.02 -6.87
CA ALA A 276 1.22 -14.89 -7.72
C ALA A 276 0.74 -16.16 -7.00
N PRO A 277 1.60 -17.00 -6.39
CA PRO A 277 1.15 -18.17 -5.64
C PRO A 277 0.27 -17.78 -4.44
N LEU A 278 0.65 -16.74 -3.67
CA LEU A 278 -0.17 -16.26 -2.55
C LEU A 278 -1.59 -15.85 -2.98
N PHE A 279 -1.71 -15.16 -4.12
CA PHE A 279 -3.01 -14.74 -4.63
C PHE A 279 -3.85 -15.92 -5.12
N LYS A 280 -3.23 -16.95 -5.71
CA LYS A 280 -3.91 -18.18 -6.10
C LYS A 280 -4.46 -18.94 -4.88
N GLU A 281 -3.65 -19.11 -3.83
CA GLU A 281 -4.12 -19.71 -2.57
C GLU A 281 -5.28 -18.91 -1.97
N TRP A 282 -5.20 -17.58 -1.98
CA TRP A 282 -6.29 -16.73 -1.51
C TRP A 282 -7.56 -16.88 -2.34
N LEU A 283 -7.45 -17.06 -3.66
CA LEU A 283 -8.60 -17.36 -4.51
C LEU A 283 -9.22 -18.72 -4.19
N GLU A 284 -8.41 -19.74 -3.90
CA GLU A 284 -8.89 -21.07 -3.48
C GLU A 284 -9.64 -21.00 -2.15
N VAL A 285 -9.14 -20.20 -1.19
CA VAL A 285 -9.77 -20.03 0.12
C VAL A 285 -11.08 -19.24 0.03
N HIS A 286 -11.11 -18.16 -0.74
CA HIS A 286 -12.23 -17.20 -0.70
C HIS A 286 -13.17 -17.25 -1.89
N TYR A 287 -12.72 -17.76 -3.04
CA TYR A 287 -13.45 -17.77 -4.31
C TYR A 287 -13.20 -19.05 -5.14
N PRO A 288 -13.24 -20.26 -4.56
CA PRO A 288 -12.80 -21.49 -5.23
C PRO A 288 -13.54 -21.74 -6.55
N GLN A 289 -14.84 -21.47 -6.59
CA GLN A 289 -15.69 -21.69 -7.77
C GLN A 289 -15.34 -20.81 -8.98
N ARG A 290 -14.60 -19.71 -8.78
CA ARG A 290 -14.22 -18.77 -9.84
C ARG A 290 -12.71 -18.50 -9.93
N ALA A 291 -11.90 -19.16 -9.11
CA ALA A 291 -10.45 -18.96 -9.05
C ALA A 291 -9.78 -19.09 -10.42
N ALA A 292 -10.03 -20.21 -11.13
CA ALA A 292 -9.50 -20.46 -12.46
C ALA A 292 -9.92 -19.38 -13.48
N ARG A 293 -11.19 -18.96 -13.43
CA ARG A 293 -11.73 -17.92 -14.32
C ARG A 293 -11.11 -16.54 -14.06
N ILE A 294 -10.87 -16.20 -12.79
CA ILE A 294 -10.19 -14.94 -12.41
C ILE A 294 -8.77 -14.95 -12.94
N MET A 295 -8.01 -16.03 -12.69
CA MET A 295 -6.63 -16.15 -13.16
C MET A 295 -6.54 -16.12 -14.68
N ALA A 296 -7.46 -16.77 -15.40
CA ALA A 296 -7.52 -16.71 -16.86
C ALA A 296 -7.67 -15.26 -17.37
N ARG A 297 -8.54 -14.44 -16.76
CA ARG A 297 -8.67 -13.01 -17.15
C ARG A 297 -7.46 -12.16 -16.79
N ILE A 298 -6.78 -12.47 -15.69
CA ILE A 298 -5.49 -11.83 -15.39
C ILE A 298 -4.47 -12.18 -16.48
N GLN A 299 -4.37 -13.46 -16.84
CA GLN A 299 -3.43 -13.94 -17.86
C GLN A 299 -3.75 -13.39 -19.27
N ASP A 300 -5.03 -13.24 -19.63
CA ASP A 300 -5.44 -12.57 -20.87
C ASP A 300 -4.83 -11.17 -20.99
N MET A 301 -4.78 -10.43 -19.87
CA MET A 301 -4.20 -9.08 -19.80
C MET A 301 -2.66 -9.05 -19.74
N ARG A 302 -2.01 -10.22 -19.71
CA ARG A 302 -0.59 -10.40 -19.45
C ARG A 302 0.09 -11.34 -20.46
N GLY A 303 -0.57 -11.60 -21.60
CA GLY A 303 -0.04 -12.49 -22.64
C GLY A 303 0.16 -13.93 -22.16
N GLY A 304 -0.76 -14.45 -21.34
CA GLY A 304 -0.73 -15.82 -20.81
C GLY A 304 0.05 -16.01 -19.50
N LYS A 305 0.71 -14.97 -18.99
CA LYS A 305 1.50 -15.02 -17.75
C LYS A 305 0.68 -14.55 -16.54
N ASP A 306 1.06 -14.94 -15.34
CA ASP A 306 0.45 -14.37 -14.12
C ASP A 306 0.82 -12.89 -13.94
N TYR A 307 1.99 -12.47 -14.44
CA TYR A 307 2.47 -11.10 -14.37
C TYR A 307 3.44 -10.75 -15.51
N ASP A 308 3.36 -9.49 -15.94
CA ASP A 308 4.29 -8.85 -16.88
C ASP A 308 4.88 -7.61 -16.20
N ALA A 309 6.21 -7.55 -16.12
CA ALA A 309 6.95 -6.49 -15.43
C ALA A 309 7.20 -5.26 -16.29
N SER A 310 6.89 -5.30 -17.59
CA SER A 310 7.09 -4.17 -18.51
C SER A 310 6.38 -2.90 -18.00
N PHE A 311 7.10 -1.77 -17.94
CA PHE A 311 6.53 -0.48 -17.56
C PHE A 311 5.36 -0.05 -18.45
N SER A 312 5.30 -0.54 -19.70
CA SER A 312 4.23 -0.20 -20.63
C SER A 312 2.90 -0.88 -20.31
N THR A 313 2.89 -1.98 -19.55
CA THR A 313 1.69 -2.82 -19.35
C THR A 313 1.47 -3.20 -17.89
N ARG A 314 2.49 -3.23 -17.03
CA ARG A 314 2.41 -3.77 -15.65
C ARG A 314 1.27 -3.19 -14.82
N MET A 315 0.93 -1.91 -14.99
CA MET A 315 -0.16 -1.26 -14.24
C MET A 315 -1.54 -1.38 -14.89
N LYS A 316 -1.64 -1.45 -16.22
CA LYS A 316 -2.91 -1.35 -16.96
C LYS A 316 -3.35 -2.63 -17.67
N GLY A 317 -2.42 -3.56 -17.91
CA GLY A 317 -2.63 -4.74 -18.76
C GLY A 317 -2.60 -4.42 -20.26
N SER A 318 -2.81 -5.45 -21.09
CA SER A 318 -2.98 -5.35 -22.53
C SER A 318 -4.19 -6.18 -23.00
N GLY A 319 -4.57 -6.06 -24.28
CA GLY A 319 -5.69 -6.80 -24.85
C GLY A 319 -7.09 -6.25 -24.52
N LEU A 320 -8.12 -6.96 -24.98
CA LEU A 320 -9.52 -6.49 -24.94
C LEU A 320 -10.03 -6.22 -23.52
N TRP A 321 -9.65 -7.03 -22.54
CA TRP A 321 -10.12 -6.87 -21.17
C TRP A 321 -9.50 -5.63 -20.49
N ALA A 322 -8.21 -5.39 -20.70
CA ALA A 322 -7.53 -4.18 -20.22
C ALA A 322 -8.13 -2.92 -20.87
N GLU A 323 -8.44 -2.99 -22.17
CA GLU A 323 -9.07 -1.91 -22.91
C GLU A 323 -10.49 -1.61 -22.40
N LEU A 324 -11.28 -2.64 -22.08
CA LEU A 324 -12.60 -2.47 -21.47
C LEU A 324 -12.51 -1.75 -20.13
N ILE A 325 -11.60 -2.17 -19.25
CA ILE A 325 -11.37 -1.54 -17.95
C ILE A 325 -10.96 -0.07 -18.13
N ARG A 326 -10.03 0.20 -19.05
CA ARG A 326 -9.56 1.56 -19.38
C ARG A 326 -10.73 2.45 -19.84
N GLN A 327 -11.55 1.96 -20.77
CA GLN A 327 -12.69 2.72 -21.28
C GLN A 327 -13.73 3.00 -20.20
N ARG A 328 -14.02 2.02 -19.32
CA ARG A 328 -14.92 2.21 -18.17
C ARG A 328 -14.40 3.32 -17.26
N PHE A 329 -13.14 3.24 -16.86
CA PHE A 329 -12.50 4.24 -16.01
C PHE A 329 -12.51 5.64 -16.64
N GLU A 330 -12.09 5.77 -17.90
CA GLU A 330 -12.00 7.07 -18.58
C GLU A 330 -13.37 7.71 -18.80
N LYS A 331 -14.37 6.92 -19.22
CA LYS A 331 -15.74 7.43 -19.42
C LYS A 331 -16.36 7.88 -18.10
N ALA A 332 -16.23 7.07 -17.04
CA ALA A 332 -16.73 7.41 -15.72
C ALA A 332 -16.02 8.66 -15.16
N SER A 333 -14.68 8.68 -15.18
CA SER A 333 -13.88 9.82 -14.71
C SER A 333 -14.24 11.12 -15.43
N ARG A 334 -14.39 11.08 -16.77
CA ARG A 334 -14.78 12.24 -17.57
C ARG A 334 -16.19 12.71 -17.26
N ARG A 335 -17.16 11.79 -17.15
CA ARG A 335 -18.56 12.08 -16.81
C ARG A 335 -18.68 12.74 -15.44
N ILE A 336 -17.98 12.21 -14.43
CA ILE A 336 -18.05 12.68 -13.04
C ILE A 336 -17.25 13.98 -12.85
N GLY A 337 -16.12 14.13 -13.55
CA GLY A 337 -15.29 15.34 -13.51
C GLY A 337 -13.93 15.18 -12.84
N PHE A 338 -13.46 13.95 -12.62
CA PHE A 338 -12.11 13.67 -12.12
C PHE A 338 -11.03 14.17 -13.09
N ASN A 339 -9.86 14.47 -12.54
CA ASN A 339 -8.63 14.78 -13.28
C ASN A 339 -8.73 16.02 -14.19
N ARG A 340 -9.68 16.93 -13.95
CA ARG A 340 -9.82 18.19 -14.71
C ARG A 340 -8.74 19.22 -14.38
N VAL A 341 -8.26 19.22 -13.14
CA VAL A 341 -7.21 20.13 -12.65
C VAL A 341 -6.06 19.28 -12.15
N ARG A 342 -4.84 19.58 -12.61
CA ARG A 342 -3.63 18.93 -12.13
C ARG A 342 -3.24 19.55 -10.80
N VAL A 343 -3.01 18.71 -9.79
CA VAL A 343 -2.41 19.14 -8.52
C VAL A 343 -0.89 19.13 -8.71
N GLU A 344 -0.31 20.32 -8.86
CA GLU A 344 1.15 20.49 -8.90
C GLU A 344 1.62 21.00 -7.55
N LEU A 345 2.60 20.30 -6.95
CA LEU A 345 3.17 20.70 -5.68
C LEU A 345 4.31 21.71 -5.89
N ASP A 346 4.40 22.69 -5.00
CA ASP A 346 5.35 23.79 -5.12
C ASP A 346 6.74 23.42 -4.57
N LEU A 347 7.69 23.22 -5.47
CA LEU A 347 9.09 22.92 -5.13
C LEU A 347 9.90 24.16 -4.73
N SER A 348 9.44 25.37 -5.08
CA SER A 348 10.20 26.61 -4.93
C SER A 348 10.30 27.10 -3.49
N GLN A 349 9.40 26.61 -2.62
CA GLN A 349 9.32 27.04 -1.23
C GLN A 349 10.27 26.30 -0.29
N PHE A 350 10.99 25.29 -0.79
CA PHE A 350 11.92 24.48 0.00
C PHE A 350 12.94 25.35 0.74
N ARG A 351 13.19 24.99 2.00
CA ARG A 351 14.21 25.60 2.86
C ARG A 351 14.95 24.49 3.59
N PRO A 352 16.28 24.38 3.49
CA PRO A 352 17.01 23.34 4.22
C PRO A 352 16.75 23.42 5.73
N PRO A 353 16.46 22.30 6.40
CA PRO A 353 16.22 22.29 7.84
C PRO A 353 17.50 22.68 8.61
N GLY A 354 17.35 23.30 9.78
CA GLY A 354 18.47 23.72 10.62
C GLY A 354 19.23 25.00 10.23
N VAL A 355 18.90 25.68 9.12
CA VAL A 355 19.57 26.95 8.74
C VAL A 355 19.16 28.14 9.64
N ASN A 356 18.05 28.02 10.39
CA ASN A 356 17.44 29.13 11.14
C ASN A 356 17.45 28.99 12.67
N GLY A 357 18.32 28.16 13.24
CA GLY A 357 18.49 28.09 14.70
C GLY A 357 19.01 29.39 15.33
N GLN A 358 19.55 30.32 14.54
CA GLN A 358 20.07 31.61 15.02
C GLN A 358 19.46 32.85 14.35
N SER A 359 18.75 32.70 13.23
CA SER A 359 18.31 33.83 12.38
C SER A 359 16.80 34.08 12.39
N SER A 360 16.01 33.30 13.14
CA SER A 360 14.55 33.40 13.17
C SER A 360 14.00 34.29 14.31
N LEU A 361 14.87 35.00 15.02
CA LEU A 361 14.52 35.87 16.15
C LEU A 361 14.60 37.38 15.85
N PHE A 362 14.64 37.79 14.58
CA PHE A 362 14.60 39.22 14.21
C PHE A 362 13.64 39.48 13.05
#